data_AF-A0A4Y9T8Z3-F1
#
_entry.id   AF-A0A4Y9T8Z3-F1
#
_cell.length_a   1.000
_cell.length_b   1.000
_cell.length_c   1.000
_cell.angle_alpha   90.00
_cell.angle_beta   90.00
_cell.angle_gamma   90.00
#
_symmetry.space_group_name_H-M   'P 1'
#
loop_
_entity.id
_entity.type
_entity.pdbx_description
1 polymer ?
#
loop_
_entity_poly.entity_id
_entity_poly.type
_entity_poly.pdbx_seq_one_letter_code
_entity_poly.pdbx_strand_id
1 'polypeptide(L)' 'MHVLYADNSLDSDESCTGLSMVFADWRFKLQVSDALSVCLCVESRGDSHYLQVKTAELLAHISDTRERT' A
#
# COMPACT_ATOMS: atom_id res chain seq x y z
N MET A 1 -7.99 1.89 3.94
CA MET A 1 -6.54 1.61 3.87
C MET A 1 -5.86 1.98 5.18
N HIS A 2 -5.83 3.25 5.59
CA HIS A 2 -5.22 3.69 6.86
C HIS A 2 -5.71 2.90 8.09
N VAL A 3 -7.03 2.73 8.24
CA VAL A 3 -7.64 2.00 9.38
C VAL A 3 -7.33 0.49 9.40
N LEU A 4 -6.96 -0.11 8.26
CA LEU A 4 -6.71 -1.56 8.18
C LEU A 4 -5.29 -1.95 8.62
N TYR A 5 -4.37 -0.98 8.58
CA TYR A 5 -2.95 -1.25 8.76
C TYR A 5 -2.32 -0.40 9.89
N ALA A 6 -3.03 0.59 10.42
CA ALA A 6 -2.52 1.48 11.47
C ALA A 6 -2.06 0.72 12.72
N ASP A 7 -2.76 -0.32 13.16
CA ASP A 7 -2.41 -1.08 14.37
C ASP A 7 -1.09 -1.87 14.26
N ASN A 8 -0.70 -2.25 13.04
CA ASN A 8 0.53 -3.02 12.80
C ASN A 8 1.64 -2.19 12.14
N SER A 9 1.36 -0.91 11.85
CA SER A 9 2.33 -0.01 11.22
C SER A 9 3.34 0.46 12.26
N LEU A 10 4.62 0.42 11.89
CA LEU A 10 5.71 1.02 12.65
C LEU A 10 5.83 2.52 12.36
N ASP A 11 5.48 2.92 11.14
CA ASP A 11 5.51 4.31 10.69
C ASP A 11 4.54 4.49 9.52
N SER A 12 3.77 5.57 9.55
CA SER A 12 2.82 5.92 8.49
C SER A 12 2.99 7.39 8.15
N ASP A 13 3.20 7.68 6.87
CA ASP A 13 3.22 9.04 6.33
C ASP A 13 2.07 9.19 5.34
N GLU A 14 1.12 10.08 5.68
CA GLU A 14 0.06 10.53 4.78
C GLU A 14 0.38 11.95 4.32
N SER A 15 1.25 12.05 3.32
CA SER A 15 1.60 13.30 2.67
C SER A 15 0.56 13.66 1.60
N CYS A 16 0.51 14.93 1.20
CA CYS A 16 -0.38 15.43 0.13
C CYS A 16 -0.23 14.68 -1.21
N THR A 17 0.89 13.97 -1.40
CA THR A 17 1.22 13.24 -2.63
C THR A 17 1.01 11.72 -2.53
N GLY A 18 0.65 11.16 -1.38
CA GLY A 18 0.41 9.73 -1.24
C GLY A 18 0.45 9.19 0.20
N LEU A 19 0.28 7.87 0.29
CA LEU A 19 0.29 7.07 1.52
C LEU A 19 1.53 6.17 1.54
N SER A 20 2.36 6.29 2.56
CA SER A 20 3.48 5.39 2.83
C SER A 20 3.27 4.70 4.16
N MET A 21 3.44 3.37 4.21
CA MET A 21 3.35 2.60 5.45
C MET A 21 4.52 1.64 5.58
N VAL A 22 5.11 1.59 6.77
CA VAL A 22 6.26 0.77 7.11
C VAL A 22 5.84 -0.22 8.19
N PHE A 23 6.13 -1.50 7.96
CA PHE A 23 5.90 -2.59 8.90
C PHE A 23 7.24 -3.25 9.26
N ALA A 24 7.21 -4.21 10.18
CA ALA A 24 8.39 -4.93 10.61
C ALA A 24 9.12 -5.62 9.43
N ASP A 25 8.39 -6.28 8.54
CA ASP A 25 8.99 -7.16 7.52
C ASP A 25 8.84 -6.63 6.08
N TRP A 26 8.06 -5.57 5.90
CA TRP A 26 7.75 -5.01 4.60
C TRP A 26 7.31 -3.56 4.71
N ARG A 27 7.22 -2.87 3.58
CA ARG A 27 6.66 -1.52 3.48
C ARG A 27 6.01 -1.34 2.12
N PHE A 28 5.13 -0.35 2.02
CA PHE A 28 4.64 0.07 0.73
C PHE A 28 4.42 1.58 0.65
N LYS A 29 4.41 2.08 -0.58
CA LYS A 29 4.07 3.46 -0.91
C LYS A 29 3.05 3.46 -2.06
N LEU A 30 1.94 4.14 -1.84
CA LEU A 30 0.90 4.41 -2.83
C LEU A 30 0.86 5.90 -3.12
N GLN A 31 1.09 6.30 -4.36
CA GLN A 31 1.17 7.70 -4.76
C GLN A 31 0.39 7.92 -6.05
N VAL A 32 -0.30 9.07 -6.16
CA VAL A 32 -0.85 9.52 -7.43
C VAL A 32 0.32 9.94 -8.33
N SER A 33 0.50 9.26 -9.45
CA SER A 33 1.59 9.54 -10.40
C SER A 33 1.20 10.63 -11.39
N ASP A 34 -0.05 10.59 -11.85
CA ASP A 34 -0.67 11.56 -12.75
C ASP A 34 -2.19 11.59 -12.48
N ALA A 35 -2.91 12.54 -13.08
CA ALA A 35 -4.37 12.62 -13.04
C ALA A 35 -5.10 11.31 -13.36
N LEU A 36 -4.48 10.40 -14.14
CA LEU A 36 -5.10 9.14 -14.55
C LEU A 36 -4.48 7.88 -13.94
N SER A 37 -3.42 7.99 -13.13
CA SER A 37 -2.69 6.80 -12.67
C SER A 37 -2.12 6.94 -11.26
N VAL A 38 -2.03 5.79 -10.59
CA VAL A 38 -1.39 5.63 -9.28
C VAL A 38 -0.23 4.65 -9.41
N CYS A 39 0.83 4.89 -8.65
CA CYS A 39 1.96 3.98 -8.50
C CYS A 39 1.89 3.32 -7.12
N LEU A 40 2.02 2.00 -7.12
CA LEU A 40 2.16 1.18 -5.91
C LEU A 40 3.56 0.56 -5.91
N CYS A 41 4.38 0.96 -4.96
CA CYS A 41 5.67 0.34 -4.66
C CYS A 41 5.52 -0.52 -3.41
N VAL A 42 5.89 -1.79 -3.48
CA VAL A 42 5.92 -2.70 -2.33
C VAL A 42 7.34 -3.22 -2.19
N GLU A 43 7.86 -3.26 -0.97
CA GLU A 43 9.20 -3.75 -0.66
C GLU A 43 9.12 -4.73 0.50
N SER A 44 9.90 -5.81 0.43
CA SER A 44 10.07 -6.81 1.50
C SER A 44 11.55 -6.99 1.82
N ARG A 45 11.87 -7.66 2.93
CA ARG A 45 13.25 -8.00 3.32
C ARG A 45 13.84 -9.20 2.54
N GLY A 46 13.63 -9.23 1.23
CA GLY A 46 14.10 -10.30 0.33
C GLY A 46 13.16 -11.50 0.20
N ASP A 47 11.97 -11.45 0.81
CA ASP A 47 10.93 -12.47 0.65
C ASP A 47 10.04 -12.11 -0.56
N SER A 48 10.31 -12.76 -1.69
CA SER A 48 9.61 -12.53 -2.95
C SER A 48 8.18 -13.08 -2.95
N HIS A 49 7.91 -14.17 -2.23
CA HIS A 49 6.58 -14.73 -2.11
C HIS A 49 5.69 -13.80 -1.27
N TYR A 50 6.21 -13.35 -0.12
CA TYR A 50 5.51 -12.40 0.73
C TYR A 50 5.23 -11.07 0.01
N LEU A 51 6.19 -10.58 -0.79
CA LEU A 51 6.02 -9.41 -1.64
C LEU A 51 4.83 -9.56 -2.60
N GLN A 52 4.73 -10.69 -3.29
CA GLN A 52 3.65 -10.95 -4.24
C GLN A 52 2.29 -11.05 -3.55
N VAL A 53 2.23 -11.74 -2.42
CA VAL A 53 0.99 -11.85 -1.61
C VAL A 53 0.52 -10.47 -1.18
N LYS A 54 1.40 -9.64 -0.62
CA LYS A 54 1.03 -8.28 -0.19
C LYS A 54 0.69 -7.35 -1.34
N THR A 55 1.34 -7.50 -2.49
CA THR A 55 0.98 -6.76 -3.70
C THR A 55 -0.43 -7.11 -4.17
N ALA A 56 -0.78 -8.40 -4.20
CA ALA A 56 -2.11 -8.86 -4.58
C ALA A 56 -3.20 -8.37 -3.60
N GLU A 57 -2.93 -8.45 -2.29
CA GLU A 57 -3.80 -7.94 -1.22
C GLU A 57 -4.10 -6.45 -1.42
N LEU A 58 -3.07 -5.62 -1.62
CA LEU A 58 -3.23 -4.18 -1.82
C LEU A 58 -3.99 -3.84 -3.12
N LEU A 59 -3.70 -4.54 -4.22
CA LEU A 59 -4.41 -4.33 -5.49
C LEU A 59 -5.89 -4.70 -5.40
N ALA A 60 -6.23 -5.75 -4.64
CA ALA A 60 -7.62 -6.12 -4.38
C ALA A 60 -8.35 -4.98 -3.65
N HIS A 61 -7.75 -4.41 -2.60
CA HIS A 61 -8.34 -3.29 -1.86
C HIS A 61 -8.50 -2.00 -2.68
N ILE A 62 -7.56 -1.72 -3.58
CA ILE A 62 -7.66 -0.56 -4.50
C ILE A 62 -8.81 -0.78 -5.50
N SER A 63 -8.96 -2.01 -6.00
CA SER A 63 -9.99 -2.35 -7.00
C SER A 63 -11.40 -2.38 -6.39
N ASP A 64 -11.54 -2.96 -5.19
CA ASP A 64 -12.78 -3.02 -4.39
C ASP A 64 -13.30 -1.63 -3.97
N THR A 65 -12.45 -0.60 -4.00
CA THR A 65 -12.91 0.77 -3.74
C THR A 65 -13.77 1.33 -4.89
N ARG A 66 -13.84 0.68 -6.06
CA ARG A 66 -14.67 1.10 -7.19
C ARG A 66 -16.14 0.65 -7.12
N GLU A 67 -16.49 -0.32 -6.27
CA GLU A 67 -17.87 -0.86 -6.17
C GLU A 67 -18.70 -0.25 -5.03
N ARG A 68 -18.12 0.70 -4.27
CA ARG A 68 -18.84 1.51 -3.28
C ARG A 68 -19.20 2.89 -3.86
N THR A 69 -20.13 2.91 -4.82
CA THR A 69 -20.79 4.14 -5.31
C THR A 69 -22.29 3.96 -5.35
#